data_AF-A0A9Y2IK93-F1
#
_entry.id   AF-A0A9Y2IK93-F1
#
_cell.length_a   1.000
_cell.length_b   1.000
_cell.length_c   1.000
_cell.angle_alpha   90.00
_cell.angle_beta   90.00
_cell.angle_gamma   90.00
#
_symmetry.space_group_name_H-M   'P 1'
#
loop_
_entity.id
_entity.type
_entity.pdbx_description
1 polymer ?
#
loop_
_entity_poly.entity_id
_entity_poly.type
_entity_poly.pdbx_seq_one_letter_code
_entity_poly.pdbx_strand_id
1 'polypeptide(L)' 'MFGSETAVEVINDLVKVVGVTAYDENFPLVRHLMDALSYPVLEGSNVGVRRRQLQELIRTPGYDPLSASGLA' A
#
# COMPACT_ATOMS: atom_id res chain seq x y z
N MET A 1 -3.29 -2.28 -2.88
CA MET A 1 -3.87 -1.02 -2.36
C MET A 1 -3.51 -0.83 -0.90
N PHE A 2 -4.22 -1.44 0.06
CA PHE A 2 -3.97 -1.24 1.50
C PHE A 2 -2.50 -1.48 1.89
N GLY A 3 -2.01 -2.71 1.72
CA GLY A 3 -0.63 -3.05 2.10
C GLY A 3 0.44 -2.21 1.38
N SER A 4 0.21 -1.82 0.13
CA SER A 4 1.19 -1.00 -0.61
C SER A 4 1.24 0.45 -0.15
N GLU A 5 0.11 1.04 0.23
CA GLU A 5 0.07 2.40 0.78
C GLU A 5 0.57 2.44 2.23
N THR A 6 0.14 1.47 3.05
CA THR A 6 0.58 1.34 4.44
C THR A 6 2.08 1.07 4.55
N ALA A 7 2.69 0.32 3.63
CA ALA A 7 4.14 0.11 3.63
C ALA A 7 4.92 1.43 3.53
N VAL A 8 4.50 2.33 2.62
CA VAL A 8 5.14 3.65 2.47
C VAL A 8 4.98 4.47 3.74
N GLU A 9 3.76 4.52 4.30
CA GLU A 9 3.46 5.28 5.52
C GLU A 9 4.31 4.79 6.70
N VAL A 10 4.26 3.48 6.99
CA VAL A 10 4.94 2.89 8.15
C VAL A 10 6.45 3.03 8.04
N ILE A 11 7.03 2.73 6.86
CA ILE A 11 8.49 2.83 6.70
C ILE A 11 8.95 4.28 6.81
N ASN A 12 8.19 5.22 6.24
CA ASN A 12 8.49 6.65 6.36
C ASN A 12 8.38 7.13 7.83
N ASP A 13 7.42 6.62 8.59
CA ASP A 13 7.31 6.92 10.02
C ASP A 13 8.47 6.32 10.82
N LEU A 14 8.92 5.12 10.48
CA LEU A 14 10.13 4.54 11.07
C LEU A 14 11.37 5.41 10.82
N VAL A 15 11.50 6.03 9.64
CA VAL A 15 12.62 6.98 9.36
C VAL A 15 12.59 8.14 10.35
N LYS A 16 11.40 8.68 10.65
CA LYS A 16 11.24 9.78 11.63
C LYS A 16 11.54 9.32 13.05
N VAL A 17 11.10 8.11 13.43
CA VAL A 17 11.33 7.55 14.78
C VAL A 17 12.81 7.27 15.04
N VAL A 18 13.50 6.69 14.07
CA VAL A 18 14.94 6.39 14.18
C VAL A 18 15.79 7.67 14.07
N GLY A 19 15.32 8.68 13.34
CA GLY A 19 16.01 9.94 13.16
C GLY A 19 17.20 9.82 12.21
N VAL A 20 18.28 10.57 12.47
CA VAL A 20 19.41 10.68 11.52
C VAL A 20 20.05 9.34 11.16
N THR A 21 20.08 8.38 12.10
CA THR A 21 20.63 7.03 11.86
C THR A 21 19.86 6.25 10.79
N ALA A 22 18.59 6.61 10.51
CA ALA A 22 17.82 6.01 9.43
C ALA A 22 18.47 6.20 8.05
N TYR A 23 19.27 7.26 7.89
CA TYR A 23 19.96 7.64 6.66
C TYR A 23 21.37 7.07 6.53
N ASP A 24 21.85 6.29 7.51
CA ASP A 24 23.10 5.53 7.35
C ASP A 24 22.90 4.47 6.26
N GLU A 25 23.78 4.43 5.25
CA GLU A 25 23.72 3.45 4.15
C GLU A 25 23.88 2.00 4.65
N ASN A 26 24.48 1.80 5.82
CA ASN A 26 24.59 0.50 6.47
C ASN A 26 23.31 0.12 7.24
N PHE A 27 22.37 1.06 7.39
CA PHE A 27 21.08 0.85 8.00
C PHE A 27 20.00 0.78 6.90
N PRO A 28 19.26 -0.34 6.76
CA PRO A 28 18.53 -0.65 5.53
C PRO A 28 17.24 0.16 5.33
N LEU A 29 16.90 1.07 6.25
CA LEU A 29 15.56 1.64 6.34
C LEU A 29 15.20 2.54 5.14
N VAL A 30 16.13 3.39 4.68
CA VAL A 30 15.91 4.20 3.47
C VAL A 30 15.80 3.34 2.22
N ARG A 31 16.57 2.23 2.13
CA ARG A 31 16.42 1.27 1.03
C ARG A 31 15.03 0.66 1.00
N HIS A 32 14.51 0.24 2.15
CA HIS A 32 13.14 -0.27 2.26
C HIS A 32 12.09 0.79 1.88
N LEU A 33 12.32 2.06 2.19
CA LEU A 33 11.45 3.14 1.76
C LEU A 33 11.42 3.25 0.23
N MET A 34 12.59 3.19 -0.42
CA MET A 34 12.69 3.25 -1.88
C MET A 34 11.97 2.07 -2.56
N ASP A 35 12.11 0.86 -2.00
CA ASP A 35 11.37 -0.30 -2.49
C ASP A 35 9.86 -0.09 -2.31
N ALA A 36 9.42 0.38 -1.13
CA ALA A 36 8.01 0.58 -0.82
C ALA A 36 7.32 1.63 -1.69
N LEU A 37 8.03 2.70 -2.08
CA LEU A 37 7.51 3.75 -2.97
C LEU A 37 7.07 3.18 -4.34
N SER A 38 7.61 2.04 -4.76
CA SER A 38 7.24 1.40 -6.02
C SER A 38 5.89 0.66 -5.95
N TYR A 39 5.50 0.16 -4.77
CA TYR A 39 4.37 -0.77 -4.61
C TYR A 39 2.99 -0.16 -4.96
N PRO A 40 2.71 1.13 -4.70
CA PRO A 40 1.44 1.73 -5.10
C PRO A 40 1.29 1.95 -6.61
N VAL A 41 2.39 1.84 -7.38
CA VAL A 41 2.45 2.21 -8.80
C VAL A 41 2.64 0.99 -9.71
N LEU A 42 3.51 0.06 -9.31
CA LEU A 42 3.80 -1.16 -10.06
C LEU A 42 2.57 -2.08 -10.19
N GLU A 43 2.56 -2.89 -11.24
CA GLU A 43 1.51 -3.89 -11.52
C GLU A 43 0.09 -3.31 -11.52
N GLY A 44 -0.05 -2.07 -11.99
CA GLY A 44 -1.31 -1.35 -12.02
C GLY A 44 -1.47 -0.45 -10.80
N SER A 45 -1.32 0.86 -11.04
CA SER A 45 -1.43 1.89 -10.03
C SER A 45 -2.69 1.75 -9.18
N ASN A 46 -2.54 1.94 -7.87
CA ASN A 46 -3.65 1.96 -6.94
C ASN A 46 -4.70 3.02 -7.34
N VAL A 47 -4.29 4.18 -7.86
CA VAL A 47 -5.19 5.28 -8.23
C VAL A 47 -5.86 5.01 -9.57
N GLY A 48 -5.07 4.78 -10.62
CA GLY A 48 -5.58 4.69 -11.99
C GLY A 48 -6.21 3.34 -12.35
N VAL A 49 -5.77 2.25 -11.71
CA VAL A 49 -6.18 0.89 -12.08
C VAL A 49 -6.95 0.22 -10.95
N ARG A 50 -6.33 -0.02 -9.78
CA ARG A 50 -6.92 -0.88 -8.75
C ARG A 50 -8.18 -0.29 -8.13
N ARG A 51 -8.21 1.01 -7.84
CA ARG A 51 -9.43 1.70 -7.36
C ARG A 51 -10.54 1.74 -8.42
N ARG A 52 -10.22 1.72 -9.71
CA ARG A 52 -11.22 1.68 -10.79
C ARG A 52 -11.80 0.27 -10.95
N GLN A 53 -10.94 -0.75 -10.91
CA GLN A 53 -11.37 -2.16 -10.87
C GLN A 53 -12.28 -2.44 -9.67
N LEU A 54 -11.91 -1.95 -8.47
CA LEU A 54 -12.74 -2.08 -7.28
C LEU A 54 -14.07 -1.33 -7.41
N GLN A 55 -14.06 -0.11 -7.95
CA GLN A 55 -15.29 0.64 -8.19
C GLN A 55 -16.24 -0.12 -9.11
N GLU A 56 -15.73 -0.74 -10.18
CA GLU A 56 -16.55 -1.51 -11.11
C GLU A 56 -17.18 -2.73 -10.43
N LEU A 57 -16.41 -3.46 -9.62
CA LEU A 57 -16.91 -4.58 -8.82
C LEU A 57 -18.05 -4.13 -7.88
N ILE A 58 -17.84 -3.05 -7.13
CA ILE A 58 -18.84 -2.53 -6.17
C ILE A 58 -20.12 -2.06 -6.88
N ARG A 59 -20.02 -1.57 -8.12
CA ARG A 59 -21.17 -1.13 -8.91
C ARG A 59 -21.97 -2.29 -9.52
N THR A 60 -21.46 -3.51 -9.47
CA THR A 60 -22.13 -4.68 -10.07
C THR A 60 -23.42 -4.98 -9.30
N PRO A 61 -24.58 -5.12 -9.97
CA PRO A 61 -25.83 -5.50 -9.32
C PRO A 61 -25.68 -6.82 -8.55
N GLY A 62 -26.16 -6.86 -7.31
CA GLY A 62 -26.02 -8.03 -6.44
C GLY A 62 -24.64 -8.17 -5.78
N TYR A 63 -23.78 -7.14 -5.85
CA TYR A 63 -22.54 -7.11 -5.06
C TYR A 63 -22.85 -7.21 -3.56
N ASP A 64 -22.27 -8.21 -2.91
CA ASP A 64 -22.30 -8.40 -1.47
C ASP A 64 -20.90 -8.17 -0.88
N PRO A 65 -20.69 -7.11 -0.07
CA PRO A 65 -19.40 -6.80 0.52
C PRO A 65 -18.89 -7.84 1.53
N LEU A 66 -19.75 -8.70 2.06
CA LEU A 66 -19.40 -9.69 3.08
C LEU A 66 -19.20 -11.10 2.53
N SER A 67 -19.51 -11.33 1.26
CA SER A 67 -19.41 -12.63 0.58
C SER A 67 -18.06 -13.34 0.80
N ALA A 68 -16.95 -12.60 0.81
CA ALA A 68 -15.61 -13.15 1.04
C ALA A 68 -15.22 -13.30 2.52
N SER A 69 -16.02 -12.78 3.46
CA SER A 69 -15.73 -12.77 4.90
C SER A 69 -16.30 -13.97 5.66
N GLY A 70 -17.20 -14.75 5.04
CA GLY A 70 -17.96 -15.82 5.72
C GLY A 70 -19.07 -15.30 6.65
N LEU A 71 -19.35 -14.00 6.62
CA LEU A 71 -20.45 -13.33 7.36
C LEU A 71 -21.67 -13.03 6.48
N ALA A 72 -21.68 -13.53 5.24
CA ALA A 72 -22.75 -13.37 4.27
C ALA A 72 -23.95 -14.28 4.54
#